data_AF-A0A5B6UPN8-F1
#
_entry.id   AF-A0A5B6UPN8-F1
#
_cell.length_a   1.000
_cell.length_b   1.000
_cell.length_c   1.000
_cell.angle_alpha   90.00
_cell.angle_beta   90.00
_cell.angle_gamma   90.00
#
_symmetry.space_group_name_H-M   'P 1'
#
loop_
_entity.id
_entity.type
_entity.pdbx_description
1 polymer ?
#
loop_
_entity_poly.entity_id
_entity_poly.type
_entity_poly.pdbx_seq_one_letter_code
_entity_poly.pdbx_strand_id
1 'polypeptide(L)'
;MTKEECLLLPEETSSATVKRKHIYLEEFHCNRQTKRQKLVSSETKTKTKTLTLNPEPVRNPPGWNRFHAIRPCSSSSSRVHKRWQKRNNFRSSEASRNWVFSSYDCSDCKDKVVIVSYNILGVENAAKHPDLYLNVPRKFLKWDRRKDLICKEVNHYNADILCFQEVDRFKDLDDLLHENGFKGVYKCSSVLYPTCKMLYSECRFTLLHEDNIEFQDFDLRNNVAQFCVLKMNRHQSESSSHAKPSKKRQMRSRRLLVGNIHVLFNPNRGDIKLGQVRLFLEEAYKLSQEWGNIPVILVGDFNSIPQVGFCWPICILSLFSSCLQSAMYQFLASAELNIQLHDRRRISGQLEHSSQRREIRAHNKDIDRHHVWTPFSRQLTSSWSDEELVLATGNKGVTHLQHKLNLSSAYLGAPGSHRTRDSHGEPLATSYHSKHTGELIPVKVLDTLPVDVLRRNASLLSERWGSDHLALVCELAFADDCKEP
;
A
#
# COMPACT_ATOMS: atom_id res chain seq x y z
N MET A 1 57.17 -29.94 11.09
CA MET A 1 57.53 -31.32 11.51
C MET A 1 57.85 -31.20 12.99
N THR A 2 57.11 -31.73 13.96
CA THR A 2 56.55 -33.08 14.20
C THR A 2 55.31 -32.94 15.11
N LYS A 3 54.14 -33.51 14.79
CA LYS A 3 53.55 -34.77 15.32
C LYS A 3 53.67 -34.98 16.83
N GLU A 4 52.53 -35.00 17.53
CA GLU A 4 52.26 -35.81 18.73
C GLU A 4 50.78 -36.26 18.75
N GLU A 5 50.61 -37.56 19.02
CA GLU A 5 49.39 -38.37 19.20
C GLU A 5 49.03 -38.39 20.70
N CYS A 6 47.77 -38.20 21.12
CA CYS A 6 46.70 -39.20 21.33
C CYS A 6 46.58 -39.68 22.80
N LEU A 7 45.34 -39.83 23.30
CA LEU A 7 44.81 -40.75 24.35
C LEU A 7 43.39 -40.20 24.76
N LEU A 8 42.24 -40.76 24.36
CA LEU A 8 41.48 -41.97 24.79
C LEU A 8 40.10 -41.60 25.44
N LEU A 9 39.03 -41.84 24.65
CA LEU A 9 37.67 -42.42 24.89
C LEU A 9 37.18 -42.79 26.33
N PRO A 10 35.85 -42.83 26.63
CA PRO A 10 34.91 -43.76 25.98
C PRO A 10 33.45 -43.33 25.70
N GLU A 11 32.87 -44.11 24.79
CA GLU A 11 31.47 -44.23 24.39
C GLU A 11 30.57 -44.71 25.54
N GLU A 12 29.32 -44.25 25.57
CA GLU A 12 28.19 -45.10 25.96
C GLU A 12 27.01 -44.93 25.01
N THR A 13 26.66 -46.06 24.41
CA THR A 13 25.45 -46.34 23.64
C THR A 13 24.26 -46.62 24.57
N SER A 14 23.06 -46.14 24.25
CA SER A 14 21.87 -46.98 24.42
C SER A 14 20.70 -46.57 23.52
N SER A 15 20.03 -47.61 23.06
CA SER A 15 19.08 -47.68 21.96
C SER A 15 17.63 -47.53 22.42
N ALA A 16 16.85 -46.84 21.58
CA ALA A 16 15.46 -47.07 21.19
C ALA A 16 14.47 -47.79 22.14
N THR A 17 13.28 -47.22 22.26
CA THR A 17 12.03 -48.02 22.15
C THR A 17 10.95 -47.28 21.37
N VAL A 18 10.63 -47.88 20.22
CA VAL A 18 9.48 -47.65 19.36
C VAL A 18 8.21 -48.15 20.05
N LYS A 19 7.12 -47.37 20.02
CA LYS A 19 5.76 -47.90 20.06
C LYS A 19 4.98 -47.40 18.85
N ARG A 20 5.00 -48.24 17.82
CA ARG A 20 4.08 -48.28 16.69
C ARG A 20 3.05 -49.34 17.03
N LYS A 21 1.74 -49.04 17.02
CA LYS A 21 0.69 -50.03 16.78
C LYS A 21 -0.47 -49.42 15.99
N HIS A 22 -0.65 -49.98 14.78
CA HIS A 22 -1.88 -50.34 14.04
C HIS A 22 -3.01 -49.31 13.95
N ILE A 23 -3.32 -48.75 12.76
CA ILE A 23 -4.00 -49.37 11.60
C ILE A 23 -5.30 -50.10 11.99
N TYR A 24 -6.44 -49.49 11.62
CA TYR A 24 -7.58 -50.21 11.06
C TYR A 24 -8.07 -49.47 9.81
N LEU A 25 -8.22 -50.24 8.73
CA LEU A 25 -8.78 -49.87 7.44
C LEU A 25 -10.30 -50.12 7.45
N GLU A 26 -11.01 -49.30 6.68
CA GLU A 26 -12.26 -49.53 5.92
C GLU A 26 -13.39 -50.41 6.49
N GLU A 27 -14.63 -49.88 6.46
CA GLU A 27 -15.60 -50.29 5.41
C GLU A 27 -16.90 -49.46 5.41
N PHE A 28 -17.59 -49.61 4.29
CA PHE A 28 -18.69 -48.85 3.71
C PHE A 28 -20.08 -48.99 4.36
N HIS A 29 -20.94 -48.04 3.94
CA HIS A 29 -22.36 -48.18 3.54
C HIS A 29 -23.51 -47.69 4.44
N CYS A 30 -24.15 -46.63 3.92
CA CYS A 30 -25.54 -46.57 3.45
C CYS A 30 -26.57 -45.72 4.25
N ASN A 31 -27.13 -44.75 3.50
CA ASN A 31 -28.48 -44.19 3.53
C ASN A 31 -29.14 -43.78 4.86
N ARG A 32 -29.55 -42.50 4.91
CA ARG A 32 -30.98 -42.17 5.05
C ARG A 32 -31.30 -40.80 4.47
N GLN A 33 -31.89 -40.81 3.28
CA GLN A 33 -32.83 -39.79 2.83
C GLN A 33 -34.01 -39.75 3.81
N THR A 34 -34.38 -38.58 4.32
CA THR A 34 -35.72 -38.34 4.86
C THR A 34 -36.35 -37.15 4.13
N LYS A 35 -37.37 -37.52 3.35
CA LYS A 35 -38.34 -36.68 2.66
C LYS A 35 -38.94 -35.64 3.62
N ARG A 36 -38.95 -34.37 3.22
CA ARG A 36 -39.99 -33.42 3.68
C ARG A 36 -41.03 -33.28 2.56
N GLN A 37 -42.20 -33.84 2.83
CA GLN A 37 -43.37 -33.85 1.96
C GLN A 37 -43.98 -32.44 1.83
N LYS A 38 -44.41 -32.12 0.61
CA LYS A 38 -45.42 -31.10 0.31
C LYS A 38 -46.70 -31.44 1.08
N LEU A 39 -47.17 -30.51 1.90
CA LEU A 39 -48.56 -30.51 2.36
C LEU A 39 -49.34 -29.51 1.50
N VAL A 40 -50.32 -30.05 0.80
CA VAL A 40 -51.37 -29.34 0.07
C VAL A 40 -52.42 -28.91 1.09
N SER A 41 -52.74 -27.61 1.17
CA SER A 41 -53.98 -27.14 1.80
C SER A 41 -54.91 -26.60 0.73
N SER A 42 -55.98 -27.36 0.52
CA SER A 42 -57.18 -27.00 -0.21
C SER A 42 -57.94 -25.88 0.52
N GLU A 43 -58.21 -24.76 -0.15
CA GLU A 43 -59.28 -23.86 0.25
C GLU A 43 -60.29 -23.68 -0.89
N THR A 44 -61.51 -24.07 -0.54
CA THR A 44 -62.73 -24.12 -1.33
C THR A 44 -63.26 -22.73 -1.63
N LYS A 45 -63.62 -22.52 -2.90
CA LYS A 45 -64.41 -21.38 -3.37
C LYS A 45 -65.85 -21.48 -2.91
N THR A 46 -66.39 -20.41 -2.34
CA THR A 46 -67.84 -20.15 -2.31
C THR A 46 -68.13 -18.86 -3.06
N LYS A 47 -69.02 -18.97 -4.05
CA LYS A 47 -69.45 -17.93 -4.98
C LYS A 47 -70.38 -16.93 -4.28
N THR A 48 -70.30 -15.66 -4.65
CA THR A 48 -71.49 -14.80 -4.72
C THR A 48 -71.38 -13.94 -5.99
N LYS A 49 -72.38 -14.11 -6.88
CA LYS A 49 -72.61 -13.33 -8.10
C LYS A 49 -73.44 -12.09 -7.74
N THR A 50 -73.09 -10.93 -8.28
CA THR A 50 -74.08 -9.87 -8.59
C THR A 50 -73.68 -9.18 -9.89
N LEU A 51 -74.72 -8.72 -10.60
CA LEU A 51 -74.84 -8.49 -12.04
C LEU A 51 -74.25 -7.16 -12.55
N THR A 52 -73.94 -7.20 -13.85
CA THR A 52 -73.62 -6.15 -14.83
C THR A 52 -74.40 -4.84 -14.72
N LEU A 53 -73.78 -3.73 -15.16
CA LEU A 53 -74.29 -2.81 -16.20
C LEU A 53 -73.20 -1.76 -16.58
N ASN A 54 -72.85 -1.69 -17.87
CA ASN A 54 -72.09 -0.58 -18.48
C ASN A 54 -73.08 0.50 -18.98
N PRO A 55 -72.66 1.78 -18.99
CA PRO A 55 -72.88 2.59 -20.19
C PRO A 55 -71.69 3.51 -20.55
N GLU A 56 -71.42 3.66 -21.84
CA GLU A 56 -70.66 4.78 -22.43
C GLU A 56 -71.60 5.97 -22.79
N PRO A 57 -71.16 7.02 -23.52
CA PRO A 57 -70.40 8.18 -23.05
C PRO A 57 -71.19 9.50 -23.29
N VAL A 58 -70.93 10.57 -22.52
CA VAL A 58 -71.61 11.87 -22.75
C VAL A 58 -70.62 13.02 -22.96
N ARG A 59 -70.90 13.77 -24.03
CA ARG A 59 -70.23 14.93 -24.62
C ARG A 59 -70.14 16.15 -23.67
N ASN A 60 -69.02 16.87 -23.75
CA ASN A 60 -68.88 18.24 -23.23
C ASN A 60 -69.26 19.30 -24.30
N PRO A 61 -69.86 20.45 -23.94
CA PRO A 61 -69.96 21.65 -24.80
C PRO A 61 -68.92 22.74 -24.46
N PRO A 62 -68.81 23.83 -25.28
CA PRO A 62 -67.53 24.48 -25.61
C PRO A 62 -67.35 25.94 -25.12
N GLY A 63 -66.11 26.43 -25.19
CA GLY A 63 -65.72 27.86 -25.20
C GLY A 63 -64.20 28.04 -24.96
N TRP A 64 -63.35 28.15 -25.98
CA TRP A 64 -62.78 29.41 -26.55
C TRP A 64 -62.18 30.33 -25.45
N ASN A 65 -60.86 30.54 -25.30
CA ASN A 65 -59.91 31.06 -26.30
C ASN A 65 -58.42 30.80 -25.97
N ARG A 66 -57.69 30.27 -26.97
CA ARG A 66 -56.42 30.75 -27.56
C ARG A 66 -55.23 31.10 -26.62
N PHE A 67 -54.28 30.16 -26.50
CA PHE A 67 -52.84 30.47 -26.46
C PHE A 67 -52.08 29.51 -27.39
N HIS A 68 -51.12 30.08 -28.14
CA HIS A 68 -50.42 29.47 -29.27
C HIS A 68 -49.70 28.16 -28.93
N ALA A 69 -49.82 27.17 -29.82
CA ALA A 69 -49.06 25.92 -29.79
C ALA A 69 -47.57 26.19 -30.07
N ILE A 70 -46.72 25.94 -29.08
CA ILE A 70 -45.27 25.78 -29.28
C ILE A 70 -45.06 24.36 -29.83
N ARG A 71 -44.55 24.28 -31.06
CA ARG A 71 -44.10 23.03 -31.70
C ARG A 71 -43.10 22.31 -30.77
N PRO A 72 -43.19 20.98 -30.56
CA PRO A 72 -42.14 20.26 -29.87
C PRO A 72 -40.93 20.18 -30.79
N CYS A 73 -39.87 20.93 -30.47
CA CYS A 73 -38.58 20.78 -31.13
C CYS A 73 -38.01 19.39 -30.79
N SER A 74 -37.93 18.50 -31.79
CA SER A 74 -37.37 17.14 -31.71
C SER A 74 -35.83 17.08 -31.58
N SER A 75 -35.19 18.16 -31.12
CA SER A 75 -33.71 18.27 -31.03
C SER A 75 -33.13 18.08 -29.62
N SER A 76 -33.93 17.70 -28.63
CA SER A 76 -33.52 17.58 -27.22
C SER A 76 -32.87 16.23 -26.88
N SER A 77 -33.21 15.13 -27.58
CA SER A 77 -32.64 13.80 -27.30
C SER A 77 -31.15 13.70 -27.66
N SER A 78 -30.74 14.23 -28.83
CA SER A 78 -29.34 14.16 -29.28
C SER A 78 -28.39 15.03 -28.43
N ARG A 79 -28.87 16.15 -27.87
CA ARG A 79 -28.10 17.01 -26.96
C ARG A 79 -27.90 16.36 -25.58
N VAL A 80 -28.91 15.65 -25.07
CA VAL A 80 -28.81 14.90 -23.80
C VAL A 80 -27.85 13.73 -23.94
N HIS A 81 -27.92 12.95 -25.03
CA HIS A 81 -26.98 11.87 -25.30
C HIS A 81 -25.54 12.36 -25.46
N LYS A 82 -25.30 13.44 -26.21
CA LYS A 82 -23.95 14.05 -26.34
C LYS A 82 -23.41 14.57 -25.00
N ARG A 83 -24.28 15.15 -24.15
CA ARG A 83 -23.89 15.63 -22.82
C ARG A 83 -23.57 14.48 -21.86
N TRP A 84 -24.31 13.37 -21.95
CA TRP A 84 -24.07 12.16 -21.15
C TRP A 84 -22.78 11.45 -21.58
N GLN A 85 -22.55 11.29 -22.90
CA GLN A 85 -21.29 10.77 -23.44
C GLN A 85 -20.09 11.64 -23.07
N LYS A 86 -20.20 12.98 -23.17
CA LYS A 86 -19.13 13.90 -22.75
C LYS A 86 -18.86 13.81 -21.24
N ARG A 87 -19.90 13.62 -20.42
CA ARG A 87 -19.78 13.45 -18.96
C ARG A 87 -19.18 12.09 -18.57
N ASN A 88 -19.47 11.03 -19.32
CA ASN A 88 -18.86 9.72 -19.14
C ASN A 88 -17.41 9.67 -19.64
N ASN A 89 -17.09 10.32 -20.76
CA ASN A 89 -15.71 10.45 -21.23
C ASN A 89 -14.87 11.26 -20.24
N PHE A 90 -15.42 12.35 -19.70
CA PHE A 90 -14.76 13.15 -18.65
C PHE A 90 -14.57 12.37 -17.34
N ARG A 91 -15.58 11.61 -16.90
CA ARG A 91 -15.43 10.69 -15.75
C ARG A 91 -14.42 9.58 -16.01
N SER A 92 -14.28 9.13 -17.25
CA SER A 92 -13.32 8.11 -17.61
C SER A 92 -11.89 8.64 -17.59
N SER A 93 -11.66 9.88 -18.06
CA SER A 93 -10.34 10.52 -18.04
C SER A 93 -9.91 11.00 -16.65
N GLU A 94 -10.86 11.38 -15.77
CA GLU A 94 -10.55 11.73 -14.37
C GLU A 94 -10.12 10.53 -13.51
N ALA A 95 -10.35 9.30 -14.00
CA ALA A 95 -10.08 8.07 -13.27
C ALA A 95 -8.93 7.24 -13.87
N SER A 96 -8.24 7.76 -14.89
CA SER A 96 -6.96 7.22 -15.38
C SER A 96 -5.80 8.03 -14.82
N ARG A 97 -4.73 7.34 -14.42
CA ARG A 97 -3.49 7.96 -13.93
C ARG A 97 -2.56 8.24 -15.11
N ASN A 98 -1.81 9.33 -15.04
CA ASN A 98 -0.93 9.77 -16.12
C ASN A 98 0.53 9.80 -15.66
N TRP A 99 1.43 9.47 -16.57
CA TRP A 99 2.85 9.67 -16.37
C TRP A 99 3.18 11.16 -16.37
N VAL A 100 3.97 11.57 -15.39
CA VAL A 100 4.50 12.92 -15.24
C VAL A 100 6.02 12.81 -15.35
N PHE A 101 6.57 13.54 -16.31
CA PHE A 101 8.00 13.54 -16.59
C PHE A 101 8.72 14.51 -15.66
N SER A 102 9.88 14.08 -15.19
CA SER A 102 10.83 14.87 -14.42
C SER A 102 11.26 16.12 -15.19
N SER A 103 11.66 17.17 -14.48
CA SER A 103 12.24 18.36 -15.12
C SER A 103 13.64 18.12 -15.69
N TYR A 104 14.30 17.04 -15.27
CA TYR A 104 15.61 16.66 -15.80
C TYR A 104 15.50 16.04 -17.19
N ASP A 105 16.34 16.47 -18.13
CA ASP A 105 16.45 15.82 -19.43
C ASP A 105 17.21 14.49 -19.29
N CYS A 106 16.44 13.41 -19.17
CA CYS A 106 16.95 12.04 -19.11
C CYS A 106 16.68 11.26 -20.41
N SER A 107 16.56 11.95 -21.54
CA SER A 107 16.34 11.34 -22.86
C SER A 107 17.52 10.45 -23.27
N ASP A 108 18.75 10.88 -23.00
CA ASP A 108 19.99 10.18 -23.34
C ASP A 108 20.36 9.03 -22.40
N CYS A 109 19.78 8.98 -21.20
CA CYS A 109 20.16 7.99 -20.19
C CYS A 109 19.64 6.60 -20.61
N LYS A 110 20.49 5.57 -20.69
CA LYS A 110 20.16 4.29 -21.32
C LYS A 110 19.62 3.27 -20.32
N ASP A 111 20.27 3.17 -19.17
CA ASP A 111 19.92 2.22 -18.12
C ASP A 111 18.82 2.84 -17.26
N LYS A 112 17.57 2.45 -17.53
CA LYS A 112 16.37 2.87 -16.78
C LYS A 112 15.73 1.68 -16.07
N VAL A 113 15.16 1.92 -14.90
CA VAL A 113 14.43 0.93 -14.10
C VAL A 113 13.05 1.46 -13.70
N VAL A 114 12.00 0.69 -13.97
CA VAL A 114 10.63 0.96 -13.54
C VAL A 114 10.32 0.18 -12.28
N ILE A 115 9.91 0.87 -11.23
CA ILE A 115 9.68 0.30 -9.90
C ILE A 115 8.25 0.59 -9.46
N VAL A 116 7.57 -0.44 -8.97
CA VAL A 116 6.22 -0.36 -8.41
C VAL A 116 6.26 -0.70 -6.93
N SER A 117 5.69 0.15 -6.09
CA SER A 117 5.39 -0.15 -4.68
C SER A 117 3.88 -0.19 -4.51
N TYR A 118 3.31 -1.31 -4.03
CA TYR A 118 1.87 -1.46 -3.97
C TYR A 118 1.38 -2.32 -2.80
N ASN A 119 0.66 -1.69 -1.86
CA ASN A 119 -0.10 -2.41 -0.85
C ASN A 119 -1.37 -2.96 -1.53
N ILE A 120 -1.49 -4.28 -1.61
CA ILE A 120 -2.56 -4.95 -2.38
C ILE A 120 -3.78 -5.33 -1.53
N LEU A 121 -3.78 -4.93 -0.25
CA LEU A 121 -4.80 -5.27 0.75
C LEU A 121 -4.98 -6.78 0.92
N GLY A 122 -4.41 -7.31 2.01
CA GLY A 122 -4.50 -8.73 2.34
C GLY A 122 -5.95 -9.17 2.55
N VAL A 123 -6.32 -10.33 2.02
CA VAL A 123 -7.65 -10.93 2.19
C VAL A 123 -8.00 -11.11 3.68
N GLU A 124 -7.07 -11.66 4.45
CA GLU A 124 -7.20 -11.90 5.88
C GLU A 124 -7.24 -10.57 6.66
N ASN A 125 -6.46 -9.57 6.24
CA ASN A 125 -6.46 -8.25 6.86
C ASN A 125 -7.83 -7.56 6.66
N ALA A 126 -8.33 -7.54 5.42
CA ALA A 126 -9.64 -7.01 5.09
C ALA A 126 -10.78 -7.74 5.83
N ALA A 127 -10.66 -9.06 6.02
CA ALA A 127 -11.64 -9.86 6.74
C ALA A 127 -11.65 -9.58 8.25
N LYS A 128 -10.48 -9.30 8.85
CA LYS A 128 -10.35 -8.96 10.28
C LYS A 128 -10.85 -7.56 10.63
N HIS A 129 -10.89 -6.66 9.65
CA HIS A 129 -11.27 -5.25 9.83
C HIS A 129 -12.49 -4.84 8.97
N PRO A 130 -13.64 -5.52 9.10
CA PRO A 130 -14.82 -5.23 8.28
C PRO A 130 -15.42 -3.84 8.54
N ASP A 131 -15.13 -3.26 9.72
CA ASP A 131 -15.54 -1.92 10.13
C ASP A 131 -14.95 -0.82 9.21
N LEU A 132 -13.75 -1.04 8.67
CA LEU A 132 -13.11 -0.13 7.72
C LEU A 132 -13.80 -0.12 6.35
N TYR A 133 -14.55 -1.17 6.02
CA TYR A 133 -15.12 -1.40 4.70
C TYR A 133 -16.65 -1.47 4.69
N LEU A 134 -17.33 -0.95 5.72
CA LEU A 134 -18.80 -0.98 5.83
C LEU A 134 -19.52 -0.34 4.64
N ASN A 135 -18.92 0.71 4.05
CA ASN A 135 -19.46 1.43 2.90
C ASN A 135 -19.03 0.84 1.55
N VAL A 136 -18.26 -0.26 1.56
CA VAL A 136 -17.79 -0.94 0.34
C VAL A 136 -18.73 -2.09 0.02
N PRO A 137 -19.36 -2.12 -1.18
CA PRO A 137 -20.14 -3.28 -1.61
C PRO A 137 -19.32 -4.57 -1.53
N ARG A 138 -19.85 -5.62 -0.88
CA ARG A 138 -19.14 -6.91 -0.68
C ARG A 138 -18.54 -7.51 -1.95
N LYS A 139 -19.17 -7.27 -3.11
CA LYS A 139 -18.65 -7.71 -4.42
C LYS A 139 -17.28 -7.13 -4.76
N PHE A 140 -16.90 -5.97 -4.22
CA PHE A 140 -15.61 -5.32 -4.43
C PHE A 140 -14.52 -5.85 -3.49
N LEU A 141 -14.90 -6.46 -2.36
CA LEU A 141 -13.96 -7.10 -1.43
C LEU A 141 -13.56 -8.52 -1.86
N LYS A 142 -14.33 -9.16 -2.76
CA LYS A 142 -14.05 -10.52 -3.25
C LYS A 142 -12.67 -10.61 -3.88
N TRP A 143 -11.85 -11.52 -3.36
CA TRP A 143 -10.45 -11.69 -3.78
C TRP A 143 -10.30 -11.92 -5.28
N ASP A 144 -11.04 -12.86 -5.89
CA ASP A 144 -10.91 -13.17 -7.33
C ASP A 144 -11.04 -11.93 -8.21
N ARG A 145 -11.99 -11.05 -7.86
CA ARG A 145 -12.18 -9.78 -8.54
C ARG A 145 -11.01 -8.82 -8.29
N ARG A 146 -10.59 -8.66 -7.03
CA ARG A 146 -9.49 -7.74 -6.68
C ARG A 146 -8.21 -8.17 -7.37
N LYS A 147 -7.90 -9.47 -7.34
CA LYS A 147 -6.79 -10.12 -8.04
C LYS A 147 -6.77 -9.76 -9.53
N ASP A 148 -7.89 -9.95 -10.24
CA ASP A 148 -7.97 -9.60 -11.66
C ASP A 148 -7.70 -8.12 -11.93
N LEU A 149 -8.17 -7.22 -11.06
CA LEU A 149 -7.92 -5.78 -11.17
C LEU A 149 -6.45 -5.44 -10.88
N ILE A 150 -5.87 -6.03 -9.83
CA ILE A 150 -4.47 -5.85 -9.44
C ILE A 150 -3.55 -6.33 -10.57
N CYS A 151 -3.76 -7.54 -11.11
CA CYS A 151 -2.97 -8.05 -12.22
C CYS A 151 -3.10 -7.18 -13.47
N LYS A 152 -4.32 -6.73 -13.81
CA LYS A 152 -4.52 -5.79 -14.92
C LYS A 152 -3.74 -4.49 -14.68
N GLU A 153 -3.85 -3.91 -13.50
CA GLU A 153 -3.17 -2.67 -13.13
C GLU A 153 -1.64 -2.81 -13.25
N VAL A 154 -1.07 -3.85 -12.63
CA VAL A 154 0.36 -4.15 -12.65
C VAL A 154 0.89 -4.35 -14.07
N ASN A 155 0.15 -5.06 -14.92
CA ASN A 155 0.55 -5.31 -16.31
C ASN A 155 0.60 -4.03 -17.16
N HIS A 156 -0.18 -3.00 -16.82
CA HIS A 156 -0.12 -1.71 -17.52
C HIS A 156 1.11 -0.87 -17.13
N TYR A 157 1.75 -1.16 -16.01
CA TYR A 157 2.90 -0.38 -15.53
C TYR A 157 4.21 -0.75 -16.23
N ASN A 158 4.29 -1.93 -16.84
CA ASN A 158 5.52 -2.44 -17.46
C ASN A 158 6.71 -2.34 -16.48
N ALA A 159 6.50 -2.84 -15.27
CA ALA A 159 7.48 -2.73 -14.20
C ALA A 159 8.67 -3.65 -14.45
N ASP A 160 9.83 -3.25 -13.95
CA ASP A 160 10.99 -4.13 -13.87
C ASP A 160 11.12 -4.77 -12.49
N ILE A 161 10.66 -4.06 -11.45
CA ILE A 161 10.68 -4.50 -10.06
C ILE A 161 9.32 -4.18 -9.43
N LEU A 162 8.69 -5.19 -8.83
CA LEU A 162 7.41 -5.11 -8.13
C LEU A 162 7.64 -5.35 -6.64
N CYS A 163 7.22 -4.40 -5.80
CA CYS A 163 7.30 -4.49 -4.35
C CYS A 163 5.89 -4.41 -3.77
N PHE A 164 5.35 -5.55 -3.36
CA PHE A 164 4.03 -5.66 -2.76
C PHE A 164 4.09 -5.65 -1.22
N GLN A 165 3.03 -5.10 -0.62
CA GLN A 165 2.72 -5.20 0.80
C GLN A 165 1.32 -5.83 0.99
N GLU A 166 1.10 -6.44 2.15
CA GLU A 166 -0.07 -7.23 2.54
C GLU A 166 -0.37 -8.46 1.66
N VAL A 167 0.63 -9.30 1.39
CA VAL A 167 0.51 -10.43 0.45
C VAL A 167 0.24 -11.77 1.14
N ASP A 168 -1.01 -12.04 1.51
CA ASP A 168 -1.39 -13.31 2.14
C ASP A 168 -1.66 -14.46 1.16
N ARG A 169 -2.14 -14.16 -0.04
CA ARG A 169 -2.52 -15.12 -1.09
C ARG A 169 -1.55 -15.12 -2.28
N PHE A 170 -0.24 -15.04 -2.01
CA PHE A 170 0.78 -14.88 -3.06
C PHE A 170 0.70 -15.95 -4.16
N LYS A 171 0.42 -17.22 -3.81
CA LYS A 171 0.31 -18.32 -4.78
C LYS A 171 -0.69 -18.04 -5.90
N ASP A 172 -1.76 -17.31 -5.61
CA ASP A 172 -2.78 -16.98 -6.62
C ASP A 172 -2.29 -15.91 -7.62
N LEU A 173 -1.27 -15.14 -7.25
CA LEU A 173 -0.61 -14.12 -8.07
C LEU A 173 0.66 -14.65 -8.74
N ASP A 174 1.34 -15.62 -8.14
CA ASP A 174 2.67 -16.08 -8.55
C ASP A 174 2.66 -16.58 -9.99
N ASP A 175 1.74 -17.50 -10.33
CA ASP A 175 1.62 -18.03 -11.69
C ASP A 175 1.33 -16.93 -12.72
N LEU A 176 0.43 -16.01 -12.39
CA LEU A 176 0.04 -14.90 -13.27
C LEU A 176 1.20 -13.92 -13.49
N LEU A 177 2.01 -13.65 -12.46
CA LEU A 177 3.15 -12.74 -12.57
C LEU A 177 4.34 -13.42 -13.25
N HIS A 178 4.52 -14.73 -13.02
CA HIS A 178 5.52 -15.55 -13.70
C HIS A 178 5.26 -15.63 -15.21
N GLU A 179 4.02 -15.82 -15.63
CA GLU A 179 3.62 -15.74 -17.05
C GLU A 179 3.97 -14.38 -17.69
N ASN A 180 4.01 -13.30 -16.89
CA ASN A 180 4.42 -11.96 -17.32
C ASN A 180 5.94 -11.72 -17.19
N GLY A 181 6.74 -12.76 -16.94
CA GLY A 181 8.21 -12.69 -16.93
C GLY A 181 8.82 -12.21 -15.61
N PHE A 182 8.04 -12.14 -14.53
CA PHE A 182 8.54 -11.84 -13.19
C PHE A 182 8.94 -13.10 -12.44
N LYS A 183 10.05 -13.01 -11.71
CA LYS A 183 10.41 -14.00 -10.69
C LYS A 183 10.21 -13.41 -9.30
N GLY A 184 9.43 -14.11 -8.49
CA GLY A 184 9.29 -13.80 -7.08
C GLY A 184 10.50 -14.23 -6.26
N VAL A 185 10.86 -13.42 -5.27
CA VAL A 185 11.83 -13.80 -4.23
C VAL A 185 11.07 -14.42 -3.08
N TYR A 186 11.15 -15.75 -2.96
CA TYR A 186 10.37 -16.51 -1.99
C TYR A 186 11.12 -16.70 -0.68
N LYS A 187 10.91 -15.79 0.29
CA LYS A 187 11.09 -16.13 1.71
C LYS A 187 9.78 -16.64 2.30
N CYS A 188 9.84 -17.85 2.86
CA CYS A 188 8.83 -18.37 3.77
C CYS A 188 9.19 -17.80 5.15
N SER A 189 8.44 -16.80 5.63
CA SER A 189 8.56 -16.39 7.04
C SER A 189 8.23 -17.60 7.92
N SER A 190 8.97 -17.76 9.02
CA SER A 190 8.72 -18.75 10.07
C SER A 190 7.34 -18.54 10.73
N VAL A 191 6.73 -17.37 10.54
CA VAL A 191 5.42 -16.97 11.09
C VAL A 191 4.44 -16.68 9.96
N LEU A 192 3.20 -17.14 10.12
CA LEU A 192 2.11 -17.12 9.14
C LEU A 192 2.06 -15.83 8.26
N TYR A 193 2.13 -16.07 6.95
CA TYR A 193 1.88 -15.16 5.82
C TYR A 193 2.90 -14.02 5.62
N PRO A 194 3.69 -14.04 4.53
CA PRO A 194 4.63 -12.97 4.20
C PRO A 194 3.87 -11.67 3.90
N THR A 195 4.04 -10.64 4.73
CA THR A 195 3.37 -9.35 4.50
C THR A 195 4.03 -8.52 3.40
N CYS A 196 5.27 -8.82 3.00
CA CYS A 196 5.95 -8.15 1.89
C CYS A 196 6.41 -9.18 0.85
N LYS A 197 6.35 -8.82 -0.44
CA LYS A 197 6.93 -9.60 -1.53
C LYS A 197 7.61 -8.71 -2.54
N MET A 198 8.78 -9.12 -3.00
CA MET A 198 9.48 -8.50 -4.11
C MET A 198 9.61 -9.45 -5.29
N LEU A 199 9.30 -8.96 -6.47
CA LEU A 199 9.49 -9.65 -7.73
C LEU A 199 10.31 -8.78 -8.68
N TYR A 200 11.07 -9.39 -9.56
CA TYR A 200 11.86 -8.69 -10.57
C TYR A 200 11.74 -9.38 -11.93
N SER A 201 11.91 -8.61 -13.00
CA SER A 201 11.93 -9.12 -14.37
C SER A 201 13.19 -9.95 -14.63
N GLU A 202 13.04 -11.26 -14.89
CA GLU A 202 14.19 -12.16 -15.09
C GLU A 202 15.02 -11.80 -16.33
N CYS A 203 14.38 -11.29 -17.38
CA CYS A 203 15.09 -10.89 -18.59
C CYS A 203 15.95 -9.64 -18.34
N ARG A 204 15.56 -8.79 -17.39
CA ARG A 204 16.26 -7.52 -17.09
C ARG A 204 17.19 -7.56 -15.90
N PHE A 205 16.97 -8.46 -14.94
CA PHE A 205 17.77 -8.52 -13.72
C PHE A 205 18.17 -9.93 -13.32
N THR A 206 19.35 -10.03 -12.72
CA THR A 206 19.81 -11.22 -12.00
C THR A 206 19.86 -10.89 -10.51
N LEU A 207 19.20 -11.69 -9.68
CA LEU A 207 19.33 -11.61 -8.22
C LEU A 207 20.74 -12.05 -7.80
N LEU A 208 21.44 -11.19 -7.07
CA LEU A 208 22.76 -11.46 -6.51
C LEU A 208 22.71 -11.81 -5.03
N HIS A 209 21.79 -11.20 -4.29
CA HIS A 209 21.65 -11.39 -2.86
C HIS A 209 20.24 -11.05 -2.39
N GLU A 210 19.77 -11.78 -1.40
CA GLU A 210 18.53 -11.54 -0.68
C GLU A 210 18.85 -11.45 0.81
N ASP A 211 18.29 -10.45 1.48
CA ASP A 211 18.31 -10.35 2.94
C ASP A 211 16.95 -9.89 3.47
N ASN A 212 16.68 -10.10 4.76
CA ASN A 212 15.40 -9.81 5.37
C ASN A 212 15.54 -9.45 6.85
N ILE A 213 14.69 -8.54 7.34
CA ILE A 213 14.56 -8.24 8.77
C ILE A 213 13.23 -8.78 9.28
N GLU A 214 13.29 -9.62 10.30
CA GLU A 214 12.14 -9.99 11.12
C GLU A 214 12.13 -9.08 12.35
N PHE A 215 11.27 -8.06 12.36
CA PHE A 215 11.29 -7.03 13.41
C PHE A 215 10.95 -7.59 14.80
N GLN A 216 10.36 -8.78 14.88
CA GLN A 216 10.09 -9.47 16.13
C GLN A 216 11.38 -9.80 16.89
N ASP A 217 12.49 -10.02 16.19
CA ASP A 217 13.81 -10.34 16.78
C ASP A 217 14.40 -9.14 17.55
N PHE A 218 13.79 -7.96 17.39
CA PHE A 218 14.15 -6.70 18.02
C PHE A 218 13.04 -6.14 18.92
N ASP A 219 12.04 -6.95 19.29
CA ASP A 219 10.84 -6.53 20.03
C ASP A 219 9.95 -5.49 19.31
N LEU A 220 10.10 -5.39 17.98
CA LEU A 220 9.42 -4.40 17.14
C LEU A 220 8.24 -4.99 16.37
N ARG A 221 7.51 -5.96 16.97
CA ARG A 221 6.34 -6.65 16.39
C ARG A 221 6.67 -7.49 15.14
N ASN A 222 5.66 -8.17 14.61
CA ASN A 222 5.80 -9.18 13.57
C ASN A 222 5.85 -8.60 12.15
N ASN A 223 6.16 -7.31 12.00
CA ASN A 223 6.39 -6.71 10.69
C ASN A 223 7.66 -7.30 10.08
N VAL A 224 7.82 -7.18 8.77
CA VAL A 224 9.04 -7.61 8.07
C VAL A 224 9.50 -6.57 7.05
N ALA A 225 10.80 -6.60 6.75
CA ALA A 225 11.38 -5.94 5.60
C ALA A 225 12.20 -6.92 4.76
N GLN A 226 12.25 -6.71 3.45
CA GLN A 226 12.99 -7.53 2.49
C GLN A 226 13.94 -6.66 1.68
N PHE A 227 15.12 -7.20 1.39
CA PHE A 227 16.16 -6.58 0.60
C PHE A 227 16.59 -7.50 -0.54
N CYS A 228 16.87 -6.93 -1.70
CA CYS A 228 17.46 -7.65 -2.82
C CYS A 228 18.52 -6.79 -3.50
N VAL A 229 19.69 -7.39 -3.72
CA VAL A 229 20.71 -6.84 -4.59
C VAL A 229 20.50 -7.41 -5.98
N LEU A 230 20.20 -6.52 -6.93
CA LEU A 230 19.89 -6.88 -8.31
C LEU A 230 20.97 -6.34 -9.24
N LYS A 231 21.40 -7.18 -10.18
CA LYS A 231 22.29 -6.80 -11.27
C LYS A 231 21.48 -6.63 -12.54
N MET A 232 21.59 -5.49 -13.20
CA MET A 232 20.92 -5.29 -14.50
C MET A 232 21.62 -6.14 -15.57
N ASN A 233 20.83 -6.93 -16.29
CA ASN A 233 21.27 -7.72 -17.44
C ASN A 233 21.51 -6.78 -18.62
N ARG A 234 22.59 -7.03 -19.36
CA ARG A 234 22.89 -6.24 -20.56
C ARG A 234 22.09 -6.81 -21.72
N HIS A 235 21.34 -5.95 -22.41
CA HIS A 235 20.94 -6.26 -23.78
C HIS A 235 22.22 -6.30 -24.63
N GLN A 236 22.63 -7.49 -25.05
CA GLN A 236 23.57 -7.61 -26.16
C GLN A 236 22.82 -7.07 -27.38
N SER A 237 23.02 -5.79 -27.71
CA SER A 237 22.76 -5.35 -29.07
C SER A 237 23.74 -6.11 -29.94
N GLU A 238 23.25 -7.05 -30.74
CA GLU A 238 23.98 -7.63 -31.87
C GLU A 238 24.25 -6.49 -32.87
N SER A 239 25.23 -5.64 -32.56
CA SER A 239 25.76 -4.70 -33.54
C SER A 239 26.64 -5.51 -34.47
N SER A 240 26.10 -5.78 -35.67
CA SER A 240 26.81 -6.18 -36.88
C SER A 240 28.28 -5.80 -36.85
N SER A 241 29.13 -6.82 -36.91
CA SER A 241 30.56 -6.73 -37.19
C SER A 241 30.79 -5.76 -38.36
N HIS A 242 31.41 -4.61 -38.09
CA HIS A 242 32.29 -3.81 -38.99
C HIS A 242 32.44 -2.37 -38.47
N ALA A 243 32.93 -2.19 -37.23
CA ALA A 243 33.42 -0.89 -36.78
C ALA A 243 34.70 -1.06 -35.96
N LYS A 244 35.70 -0.21 -36.27
CA LYS A 244 37.05 -0.19 -35.69
C LYS A 244 37.02 -0.08 -34.15
N PRO A 245 38.06 -0.56 -33.44
CA PRO A 245 38.10 -0.56 -31.98
C PRO A 245 38.32 0.86 -31.44
N SER A 246 37.26 1.67 -31.36
CA SER A 246 37.23 2.86 -30.52
C SER A 246 37.18 2.42 -29.05
N LYS A 247 38.04 3.01 -28.22
CA LYS A 247 38.20 2.77 -26.77
C LYS A 247 36.89 2.28 -26.13
N LYS A 248 36.79 0.98 -25.85
CA LYS A 248 35.62 0.41 -25.16
C LYS A 248 35.56 1.07 -23.79
N ARG A 249 34.67 2.06 -23.62
CA ARG A 249 34.31 2.59 -22.31
C ARG A 249 33.86 1.37 -21.51
N GLN A 250 34.66 0.94 -20.54
CA GLN A 250 34.35 -0.25 -19.74
C GLN A 250 33.10 0.09 -18.92
N MET A 251 31.93 -0.17 -19.49
CA MET A 251 30.68 0.11 -18.82
C MET A 251 30.63 -0.76 -17.59
N ARG A 252 30.41 -0.13 -16.43
CA ARG A 252 30.32 -0.83 -15.15
C ARG A 252 29.13 -1.78 -15.17
N SER A 253 29.22 -2.87 -14.43
CA SER A 253 28.06 -3.72 -14.18
C SER A 253 27.11 -2.93 -13.27
N ARG A 254 25.92 -2.57 -13.75
CA ARG A 254 24.91 -1.90 -12.93
C ARG A 254 24.40 -2.86 -11.87
N ARG A 255 24.48 -2.46 -10.61
CA ARG A 255 23.93 -3.15 -9.45
C ARG A 255 23.15 -2.13 -8.65
N LEU A 256 22.07 -2.56 -8.02
CA LEU A 256 21.26 -1.72 -7.15
C LEU A 256 20.68 -2.56 -6.02
N LEU A 257 20.46 -1.94 -4.87
CA LEU A 257 19.78 -2.52 -3.72
C LEU A 257 18.33 -2.03 -3.71
N VAL A 258 17.37 -2.95 -3.61
CA VAL A 258 15.96 -2.61 -3.35
C VAL A 258 15.56 -3.10 -1.97
N GLY A 259 15.08 -2.20 -1.13
CA GLY A 259 14.43 -2.52 0.15
C GLY A 259 12.93 -2.32 0.07
N ASN A 260 12.14 -3.27 0.56
CA ASN A 260 10.68 -3.21 0.68
C ASN A 260 10.26 -3.42 2.14
N ILE A 261 9.40 -2.55 2.67
CA ILE A 261 8.94 -2.61 4.06
C ILE A 261 7.42 -2.37 4.18
N HIS A 262 6.81 -2.95 5.21
CA HIS A 262 5.49 -2.55 5.70
C HIS A 262 5.56 -2.24 7.19
N VAL A 263 5.67 -0.95 7.52
CA VAL A 263 5.82 -0.43 8.89
C VAL A 263 4.52 -0.62 9.67
N LEU A 264 4.62 -0.74 11.00
CA LEU A 264 3.47 -0.89 11.90
C LEU A 264 2.36 0.15 11.62
N PHE A 265 1.12 -0.30 11.52
CA PHE A 265 -0.04 0.57 11.29
C PHE A 265 -0.35 1.48 12.48
N ASN A 266 -0.36 0.95 13.71
CA ASN A 266 -0.87 1.64 14.90
C ASN A 266 -0.29 3.07 15.06
N PRO A 267 -1.12 4.13 14.96
CA PRO A 267 -0.64 5.52 14.96
C PRO A 267 0.02 5.91 16.29
N ASN A 268 -0.40 5.29 17.40
CA ASN A 268 0.08 5.61 18.74
C ASN A 268 1.45 5.00 19.07
N ARG A 269 2.02 4.16 18.18
CA ARG A 269 3.27 3.42 18.42
C ARG A 269 4.44 3.94 17.60
N GLY A 270 4.66 5.26 17.60
CA GLY A 270 5.80 5.88 16.92
C GLY A 270 7.16 5.38 17.41
N ASP A 271 7.24 4.91 18.66
CA ASP A 271 8.39 4.21 19.24
C ASP A 271 8.78 2.97 18.40
N ILE A 272 7.82 2.09 18.13
CA ILE A 272 8.07 0.90 17.30
C ILE A 272 8.32 1.30 15.84
N LYS A 273 7.55 2.25 15.29
CA LYS A 273 7.71 2.67 13.90
C LYS A 273 9.11 3.21 13.64
N LEU A 274 9.65 4.03 14.53
CA LEU A 274 11.01 4.57 14.41
C LEU A 274 12.05 3.45 14.50
N GLY A 275 11.89 2.51 15.44
CA GLY A 275 12.77 1.35 15.54
C GLY A 275 12.81 0.54 14.25
N GLN A 276 11.65 0.26 13.64
CA GLN A 276 11.55 -0.47 12.38
C GLN A 276 12.24 0.27 11.23
N VAL A 277 11.95 1.56 11.08
CA VAL A 277 12.53 2.40 10.02
C VAL A 277 14.04 2.57 10.21
N ARG A 278 14.51 2.75 11.46
CA ARG A 278 15.94 2.82 11.80
C ARG A 278 16.67 1.56 11.34
N LEU A 279 16.24 0.38 11.78
CA LEU A 279 16.88 -0.88 11.41
C LEU A 279 16.84 -1.13 9.89
N PHE A 280 15.73 -0.77 9.23
CA PHE A 280 15.61 -0.84 7.78
C PHE A 280 16.64 0.03 7.04
N LEU A 281 16.87 1.26 7.52
CA LEU A 281 17.85 2.17 6.94
C LEU A 281 19.30 1.75 7.26
N GLU A 282 19.55 1.25 8.47
CA GLU A 282 20.85 0.73 8.89
C GLU A 282 21.27 -0.47 8.02
N GLU A 283 20.37 -1.44 7.82
CA GLU A 283 20.66 -2.61 6.98
C GLU A 283 20.79 -2.23 5.50
N ALA A 284 19.95 -1.33 5.00
CA ALA A 284 20.08 -0.81 3.63
C ALA A 284 21.44 -0.15 3.39
N TYR A 285 21.92 0.65 4.34
CA TYR A 285 23.24 1.26 4.28
C TYR A 285 24.35 0.21 4.31
N LYS A 286 24.28 -0.74 5.24
CA LYS A 286 25.24 -1.84 5.37
C LYS A 286 25.36 -2.64 4.07
N LEU A 287 24.25 -3.12 3.51
CA LEU A 287 24.23 -3.86 2.25
C LEU A 287 24.75 -3.02 1.08
N SER A 288 24.42 -1.72 1.02
CA SER A 288 24.98 -0.82 0.00
C SER A 288 26.51 -0.79 0.06
N GLN A 289 27.09 -0.65 1.25
CA GLN A 289 28.55 -0.64 1.46
C GLN A 289 29.20 -1.97 1.10
N GLU A 290 28.66 -3.09 1.58
CA GLU A 290 29.18 -4.45 1.33
C GLU A 290 29.24 -4.77 -0.16
N TRP A 291 28.30 -4.25 -0.95
CA TRP A 291 28.25 -4.46 -2.40
C TRP A 291 28.99 -3.41 -3.22
N GLY A 292 29.78 -2.54 -2.55
CA GLY A 292 30.64 -1.54 -3.19
C GLY A 292 29.96 -0.20 -3.44
N ASN A 293 29.21 0.29 -2.44
CA ASN A 293 28.45 1.54 -2.47
C ASN A 293 27.42 1.57 -3.60
N ILE A 294 26.65 0.50 -3.77
CA ILE A 294 25.64 0.44 -4.83
C ILE A 294 24.46 1.37 -4.50
N PRO A 295 23.79 1.93 -5.53
CA PRO A 295 22.59 2.75 -5.34
C PRO A 295 21.49 1.97 -4.63
N VAL A 296 20.76 2.68 -3.76
CA VAL A 296 19.70 2.12 -2.93
C VAL A 296 18.36 2.69 -3.33
N ILE A 297 17.36 1.83 -3.39
CA ILE A 297 15.96 2.18 -3.62
C ILE A 297 15.13 1.59 -2.48
N LEU A 298 14.47 2.45 -1.72
CA LEU A 298 13.64 2.06 -0.59
C LEU A 298 12.18 2.34 -0.92
N VAL A 299 11.37 1.30 -0.85
CA VAL A 299 9.94 1.35 -1.12
C VAL A 299 9.19 0.66 0.01
N GLY A 300 7.88 0.87 0.07
CA GLY A 300 7.06 0.27 1.11
C GLY A 300 5.90 1.14 1.54
N ASP A 301 5.10 0.57 2.45
CA ASP A 301 4.09 1.29 3.19
C ASP A 301 4.66 1.65 4.57
N PHE A 302 4.94 2.95 4.77
CA PHE A 302 5.52 3.43 6.03
C PHE A 302 4.45 3.78 7.08
N ASN A 303 3.16 3.63 6.73
CA ASN A 303 2.04 4.04 7.57
C ASN A 303 2.29 5.43 8.19
N SER A 304 2.75 6.37 7.37
CA SER A 304 3.13 7.72 7.76
C SER A 304 2.78 8.70 6.65
N ILE A 305 2.30 9.90 7.01
CA ILE A 305 1.91 10.92 6.03
C ILE A 305 3.02 11.97 5.89
N PRO A 306 3.28 12.52 4.68
CA PRO A 306 4.29 13.55 4.49
C PRO A 306 3.92 14.88 5.15
N GLN A 307 2.61 15.18 5.32
CA GLN A 307 2.11 16.35 6.02
C GLN A 307 1.02 15.98 7.02
N VAL A 308 1.06 16.61 8.21
CA VAL A 308 -0.07 16.58 9.15
C VAL A 308 -1.16 17.51 8.60
N GLY A 309 -2.21 16.95 8.01
CA GLY A 309 -3.31 17.73 7.46
C GLY A 309 -3.97 18.63 8.52
N PHE A 310 -4.03 19.93 8.26
CA PHE A 310 -4.87 20.85 9.02
C PHE A 310 -6.34 20.45 8.86
N CYS A 311 -6.98 20.01 9.94
CA CYS A 311 -8.42 19.93 10.02
C CYS A 311 -8.87 20.20 11.46
N TRP A 312 -9.08 21.46 11.85
CA TRP A 312 -10.02 21.90 12.90
C TRP A 312 -10.35 23.40 12.74
N PRO A 313 -11.62 23.84 12.93
CA PRO A 313 -12.05 25.24 12.76
C PRO A 313 -11.80 26.17 13.96
N ILE A 314 -10.86 25.86 14.88
CA ILE A 314 -10.63 26.68 16.08
C ILE A 314 -9.15 26.68 16.46
N CYS A 315 -8.34 27.50 15.78
CA CYS A 315 -7.06 28.00 16.32
C CYS A 315 -6.83 29.41 15.77
N ILE A 316 -7.51 30.37 16.36
CA ILE A 316 -7.14 31.79 16.29
C ILE A 316 -6.04 31.97 17.33
N LEU A 317 -4.78 32.15 16.88
CA LEU A 317 -3.77 33.10 17.37
C LEU A 317 -2.31 32.64 17.11
N SER A 318 -1.61 33.49 16.37
CA SER A 318 -0.15 33.76 16.33
C SER A 318 0.85 32.70 15.85
N LEU A 319 1.35 32.93 14.62
CA LEU A 319 2.78 33.01 14.25
C LEU A 319 3.67 31.74 14.23
N PHE A 320 3.12 30.53 14.10
CA PHE A 320 3.88 29.38 13.56
C PHE A 320 3.02 28.60 12.55
N SER A 321 2.75 29.23 11.41
CA SER A 321 2.12 28.59 10.26
C SER A 321 3.20 28.01 9.35
N SER A 322 3.97 27.05 9.86
CA SER A 322 4.78 26.15 9.03
C SER A 322 4.07 24.80 8.96
N CYS A 323 3.95 24.30 7.74
CA CYS A 323 3.36 23.02 7.39
C CYS A 323 4.11 21.90 8.13
N LEU A 324 3.58 21.37 9.25
CA LEU A 324 4.29 20.32 9.99
C LEU A 324 4.31 19.02 9.18
N GLN A 325 5.50 18.71 8.66
CA GLN A 325 5.86 17.40 8.15
C GLN A 325 5.83 16.37 9.29
N SER A 326 5.52 15.10 9.00
CA SER A 326 5.64 14.07 10.04
C SER A 326 7.10 13.90 10.47
N ALA A 327 7.33 13.65 11.76
CA ALA A 327 8.68 13.40 12.27
C ALA A 327 9.36 12.22 11.56
N MET A 328 8.56 11.22 11.16
CA MET A 328 9.03 10.10 10.35
C MET A 328 9.56 10.54 8.99
N TYR A 329 8.81 11.39 8.27
CA TYR A 329 9.30 11.93 7.00
C TYR A 329 10.56 12.75 7.21
N GLN A 330 10.56 13.63 8.22
CA GLN A 330 11.71 14.47 8.53
C GLN A 330 12.95 13.59 8.72
N PHE A 331 12.87 12.56 9.57
CA PHE A 331 13.98 11.61 9.78
C PHE A 331 14.50 11.03 8.45
N LEU A 332 13.60 10.57 7.58
CA LEU A 332 13.93 9.98 6.29
C LEU A 332 14.48 10.97 5.24
N ALA A 333 14.33 12.28 5.45
CA ALA A 333 14.73 13.31 4.50
C ALA A 333 15.97 14.08 4.98
N SER A 334 16.03 14.46 6.26
CA SER A 334 17.17 15.15 6.86
C SER A 334 18.25 14.22 7.39
N ALA A 335 18.01 12.91 7.41
CA ALA A 335 18.89 11.90 7.99
C ALA A 335 19.10 11.98 9.50
N GLU A 336 18.44 12.95 10.17
CA GLU A 336 18.56 13.19 11.59
C GLU A 336 17.20 13.54 12.20
N LEU A 337 16.95 13.08 13.43
CA LEU A 337 15.75 13.42 14.19
C LEU A 337 16.04 13.43 15.69
N ASN A 338 15.73 14.55 16.36
CA ASN A 338 15.69 14.59 17.82
C ASN A 338 14.28 14.19 18.30
N ILE A 339 14.13 12.96 18.79
CA ILE A 339 12.82 12.39 19.11
C ILE A 339 12.15 13.04 20.33
N GLN A 340 12.92 13.69 21.22
CA GLN A 340 12.36 14.39 22.38
C GLN A 340 11.53 15.62 21.99
N LEU A 341 11.74 16.16 20.79
CA LEU A 341 10.97 17.29 20.26
C LEU A 341 9.59 16.87 19.74
N HIS A 342 9.28 15.57 19.77
CA HIS A 342 8.05 15.02 19.21
C HIS A 342 7.32 14.12 20.21
N ASP A 343 5.98 14.23 20.20
CA ASP A 343 5.12 13.24 20.84
C ASP A 343 5.19 11.94 20.04
N ARG A 344 5.54 10.83 20.71
CA ARG A 344 5.60 9.50 20.10
C ARG A 344 4.31 9.10 19.36
N ARG A 345 3.15 9.59 19.79
CA ARG A 345 1.85 9.28 19.16
C ARG A 345 1.61 10.05 17.88
N ARG A 346 2.45 11.03 17.57
CA ARG A 346 2.34 11.93 16.43
C ARG A 346 3.47 11.75 15.42
N ILE A 347 4.41 10.84 15.67
CA ILE A 347 5.59 10.61 14.82
C ILE A 347 5.22 10.34 13.36
N SER A 348 4.20 9.50 13.12
CA SER A 348 3.73 9.15 11.78
C SER A 348 2.85 10.22 11.12
N GLY A 349 2.39 11.21 11.90
CA GLY A 349 1.38 12.19 11.48
C GLY A 349 -0.04 11.63 11.33
N GLN A 350 -0.24 10.32 11.42
CA GLN A 350 -1.56 9.70 11.31
C GLN A 350 -2.50 10.18 12.42
N LEU A 351 -3.76 10.44 12.06
CA LEU A 351 -4.79 10.78 13.02
C LEU A 351 -5.37 9.50 13.63
N GLU A 352 -5.68 9.56 14.92
CA GLU A 352 -6.44 8.50 15.58
C GLU A 352 -7.86 8.50 15.00
N HIS A 353 -8.28 7.37 14.42
CA HIS A 353 -9.68 7.18 14.12
C HIS A 353 -10.40 7.03 15.45
N SER A 354 -11.11 8.06 15.88
CA SER A 354 -12.01 7.96 17.03
C SER A 354 -13.11 6.98 16.66
N SER A 355 -12.89 5.69 16.94
CA SER A 355 -13.98 4.75 17.09
C SER A 355 -14.92 5.39 18.09
N GLN A 356 -16.13 5.72 17.63
CA GLN A 356 -17.19 6.40 18.37
C GLN A 356 -17.05 6.13 19.87
N ARG A 357 -16.99 7.20 20.68
CA ARG A 357 -17.31 7.12 22.11
C ARG A 357 -18.60 6.31 22.22
N ARG A 358 -18.50 5.01 22.55
CA ARG A 358 -19.57 4.34 23.26
C ARG A 358 -19.63 5.09 24.56
N GLU A 359 -20.55 6.05 24.66
CA GLU A 359 -21.05 6.51 25.94
C GLU A 359 -21.47 5.23 26.69
N ILE A 360 -20.58 4.75 27.57
CA ILE A 360 -20.97 3.85 28.62
C ILE A 360 -21.86 4.71 29.52
N ARG A 361 -23.16 4.79 29.20
CA ARG A 361 -24.19 5.13 30.18
C ARG A 361 -24.28 3.94 31.12
N ALA A 362 -23.29 3.82 32.01
CA ALA A 362 -23.45 3.06 33.23
C ALA A 362 -24.52 3.81 34.03
N HIS A 363 -25.71 3.21 34.10
CA HIS A 363 -26.67 3.49 35.14
C HIS A 363 -25.96 3.30 36.48
N ASN A 364 -25.64 4.39 37.16
CA ASN A 364 -25.60 4.44 38.61
C ASN A 364 -26.11 5.82 39.01
N LYS A 365 -27.31 5.80 39.57
CA LYS A 365 -27.88 6.90 40.34
C LYS A 365 -27.07 7.05 41.62
N ASP A 366 -26.93 8.30 42.05
CA ASP A 366 -26.53 8.73 43.39
C ASP A 366 -25.08 8.43 43.77
N ILE A 367 -24.22 9.45 43.65
CA ILE A 367 -23.42 9.99 44.76
C ILE A 367 -23.06 11.45 44.42
N ASP A 368 -23.03 12.21 45.50
CA ASP A 368 -23.17 13.64 45.62
C ASP A 368 -22.21 14.55 44.84
N ARG A 369 -22.73 15.76 44.67
CA ARG A 369 -22.09 16.97 44.19
C ARG A 369 -20.81 17.26 44.99
N HIS A 370 -19.68 17.39 44.30
CA HIS A 370 -18.61 18.39 44.50
C HIS A 370 -17.38 17.98 43.68
N HIS A 371 -17.39 18.22 42.36
CA HIS A 371 -16.16 18.29 41.59
C HIS A 371 -15.96 19.73 41.14
N VAL A 372 -15.14 20.43 41.91
CA VAL A 372 -14.45 21.65 41.48
C VAL A 372 -13.77 21.34 40.15
N TRP A 373 -14.14 22.07 39.12
CA TRP A 373 -13.50 22.04 37.82
C TRP A 373 -12.10 22.64 37.99
N THR A 374 -11.13 21.80 38.33
CA THR A 374 -9.72 22.15 38.20
C THR A 374 -9.36 22.04 36.72
N PRO A 375 -8.97 23.13 36.06
CA PRO A 375 -8.37 23.04 34.73
C PRO A 375 -6.99 22.42 34.95
N PHE A 376 -6.92 21.09 34.92
CA PHE A 376 -5.65 20.42 34.67
C PHE A 376 -5.25 20.78 33.25
N SER A 377 -4.56 21.92 33.12
CA SER A 377 -3.51 22.11 32.15
C SER A 377 -2.49 21.00 32.41
N ARG A 378 -2.78 19.78 31.92
CA ARG A 378 -1.72 18.84 31.61
C ARG A 378 -1.00 19.46 30.42
N GLN A 379 -0.06 20.35 30.70
CA GLN A 379 1.15 20.43 29.92
C GLN A 379 1.69 19.00 29.89
N LEU A 380 1.32 18.28 28.83
CA LEU A 380 1.86 16.96 28.52
C LEU A 380 3.33 17.19 28.26
N THR A 381 4.16 17.05 29.28
CA THR A 381 5.53 16.60 29.06
C THR A 381 5.38 15.23 28.42
N SER A 382 5.37 15.17 27.08
CA SER A 382 5.37 13.92 26.32
C SER A 382 6.75 13.27 26.46
N SER A 383 7.08 12.87 27.68
CA SER A 383 8.34 12.22 28.00
C SER A 383 8.25 10.78 27.53
N TRP A 384 9.11 10.43 26.60
CA TRP A 384 9.39 9.06 26.21
C TRP A 384 9.83 8.25 27.43
N SER A 385 9.33 7.03 27.59
CA SER A 385 9.90 6.11 28.59
C SER A 385 11.26 5.57 28.14
N ASP A 386 12.07 5.06 29.07
CA ASP A 386 13.36 4.44 28.74
C ASP A 386 13.18 3.28 27.75
N GLU A 387 12.13 2.47 27.91
CA GLU A 387 11.80 1.37 27.01
C GLU A 387 11.38 1.88 25.62
N GLU A 388 10.59 2.95 25.56
CA GLU A 388 10.18 3.56 24.29
C GLU A 388 11.39 4.17 23.55
N LEU A 389 12.35 4.77 24.27
CA LEU A 389 13.61 5.24 23.70
C LEU A 389 14.46 4.08 23.16
N VAL A 390 14.58 2.99 23.91
CA VAL A 390 15.32 1.79 23.48
C VAL A 390 14.67 1.17 22.24
N LEU A 391 13.35 1.07 22.18
CA LEU A 391 12.66 0.55 20.98
C LEU A 391 12.92 1.44 19.76
N ALA A 392 12.85 2.77 19.91
CA ALA A 392 13.06 3.70 18.80
C ALA A 392 14.53 3.75 18.34
N THR A 393 15.48 3.77 19.28
CA THR A 393 16.90 4.10 19.02
C THR A 393 17.86 2.92 19.12
N GLY A 394 17.40 1.78 19.65
CA GLY A 394 18.22 0.62 19.95
C GLY A 394 19.10 0.75 21.19
N ASN A 395 19.19 1.94 21.80
CA ASN A 395 20.14 2.24 22.87
C ASN A 395 19.50 3.02 24.01
N LYS A 396 19.93 2.75 25.24
CA LYS A 396 19.42 3.48 26.41
C LYS A 396 19.94 4.92 26.41
N GLY A 397 19.05 5.88 26.67
CA GLY A 397 19.41 7.30 26.81
C GLY A 397 19.73 8.03 25.50
N VAL A 398 19.64 7.36 24.35
CA VAL A 398 19.81 8.00 23.04
C VAL A 398 18.49 8.65 22.63
N THR A 399 18.58 9.91 22.19
CA THR A 399 17.43 10.74 21.81
C THR A 399 17.57 11.33 20.41
N HIS A 400 18.75 11.19 19.81
CA HIS A 400 19.05 11.66 18.46
C HIS A 400 19.21 10.45 17.57
N LEU A 401 18.27 10.27 16.64
CA LEU A 401 18.36 9.28 15.59
C LEU A 401 19.13 9.86 14.40
N GLN A 402 20.01 9.06 13.81
CA GLN A 402 20.74 9.41 12.60
C GLN A 402 20.80 8.21 11.65
N HIS A 403 20.80 8.47 10.35
CA HIS A 403 21.10 7.48 9.32
C HIS A 403 22.10 8.02 8.30
N LYS A 404 22.75 7.13 7.54
CA LYS A 404 23.85 7.50 6.63
C LYS A 404 23.46 7.56 5.16
N LEU A 405 22.23 7.19 4.82
CA LEU A 405 21.73 7.24 3.45
C LEU A 405 21.34 8.67 3.05
N ASN A 406 21.79 9.12 1.88
CA ASN A 406 21.32 10.36 1.27
C ASN A 406 20.09 10.05 0.39
N LEU A 407 18.90 10.14 0.98
CA LEU A 407 17.65 9.71 0.33
C LEU A 407 16.87 10.89 -0.25
N SER A 408 16.42 10.73 -1.50
CA SER A 408 15.50 11.65 -2.17
C SER A 408 14.23 10.92 -2.59
N SER A 409 13.07 11.59 -2.51
CA SER A 409 11.82 11.04 -3.03
C SER A 409 11.79 11.13 -4.56
N ALA A 410 11.38 10.05 -5.23
CA ALA A 410 11.23 10.05 -6.68
C ALA A 410 10.16 11.04 -7.17
N TYR A 411 9.17 11.36 -6.33
CA TYR A 411 8.06 12.24 -6.68
C TYR A 411 8.42 13.72 -6.59
N LEU A 412 9.41 14.08 -5.76
CA LEU A 412 9.92 15.45 -5.64
C LEU A 412 10.55 15.94 -6.96
N GLY A 413 11.13 15.04 -7.76
CA GLY A 413 11.76 15.35 -9.05
C GLY A 413 10.77 15.61 -10.19
N ALA A 414 9.47 15.37 -9.99
CA ALA A 414 8.45 15.50 -11.03
C ALA A 414 7.43 16.61 -10.70
N PRO A 415 7.12 17.51 -11.66
CA PRO A 415 6.17 18.60 -11.43
C PRO A 415 4.77 18.06 -11.14
N GLY A 416 4.10 18.56 -10.12
CA GLY A 416 2.75 18.11 -9.79
C GLY A 416 1.77 19.25 -9.57
N SER A 417 0.48 18.91 -9.59
CA SER A 417 -0.59 19.86 -9.29
C SER A 417 -0.93 19.84 -7.81
N HIS A 418 -1.41 20.96 -7.26
CA HIS A 418 -1.95 21.01 -5.88
C HIS A 418 -3.13 20.06 -5.62
N ARG A 419 -3.69 19.44 -6.68
CA ARG A 419 -4.75 18.44 -6.56
C ARG A 419 -4.20 17.04 -6.28
N THR A 420 -2.95 16.76 -6.65
CA THR A 420 -2.31 15.45 -6.53
C THR A 420 -1.07 15.48 -5.63
N ARG A 421 -0.46 16.66 -5.43
CA ARG A 421 0.72 16.88 -4.60
C ARG A 421 0.47 17.86 -3.45
N ASP A 422 1.22 17.66 -2.37
CA ASP A 422 1.32 18.56 -1.24
C ASP A 422 2.31 19.71 -1.50
N SER A 423 2.54 20.58 -0.51
CA SER A 423 3.46 21.72 -0.66
C SER A 423 4.94 21.34 -0.73
N HIS A 424 5.30 20.08 -0.45
CA HIS A 424 6.64 19.53 -0.61
C HIS A 424 6.77 18.73 -1.91
N GLY A 425 5.75 18.71 -2.77
CA GLY A 425 5.79 17.95 -4.02
C GLY A 425 5.50 16.45 -3.85
N GLU A 426 5.03 16.03 -2.67
CA GLU A 426 4.72 14.62 -2.38
C GLU A 426 3.25 14.29 -2.66
N PRO A 427 2.92 13.08 -3.13
CA PRO A 427 1.54 12.67 -3.36
C PRO A 427 0.63 12.75 -2.12
N LEU A 428 -0.53 13.38 -2.29
CA LEU A 428 -1.54 13.57 -1.23
C LEU A 428 -2.28 12.28 -0.80
N ALA A 429 -2.13 11.19 -1.55
CA ALA A 429 -3.04 10.04 -1.51
C ALA A 429 -2.31 8.69 -1.44
N THR A 430 -1.24 8.60 -0.65
CA THR A 430 -0.51 7.36 -0.35
C THR A 430 0.18 7.41 1.01
N SER A 431 0.45 6.25 1.61
CA SER A 431 1.04 6.06 2.95
C SER A 431 2.58 6.03 3.01
N TYR A 432 3.29 6.27 1.88
CA TYR A 432 4.60 6.93 1.71
C TYR A 432 5.33 6.47 0.43
N HIS A 433 6.44 7.13 0.04
CA HIS A 433 6.95 7.22 -1.33
C HIS A 433 8.32 6.54 -1.57
N SER A 434 8.55 6.10 -2.82
CA SER A 434 9.82 5.51 -3.24
C SER A 434 10.98 6.49 -3.07
N LYS A 435 11.95 6.13 -2.23
CA LYS A 435 13.18 6.89 -2.01
C LYS A 435 14.35 6.24 -2.73
N HIS A 436 15.28 7.05 -3.22
CA HIS A 436 16.50 6.56 -3.85
C HIS A 436 17.72 7.39 -3.41
N THR A 437 18.91 6.83 -3.59
CA THR A 437 20.17 7.59 -3.44
C THR A 437 20.48 8.41 -4.70
N GLY A 438 21.34 9.43 -4.55
CA GLY A 438 21.63 10.42 -5.61
C GLY A 438 22.28 9.88 -6.89
N GLU A 439 22.72 8.63 -6.92
CA GLU A 439 23.20 7.96 -8.15
C GLU A 439 22.07 7.56 -9.11
N LEU A 440 20.81 7.64 -8.64
CA LEU A 440 19.62 7.46 -9.44
C LEU A 440 18.87 8.78 -9.57
N ILE A 441 18.37 9.06 -10.78
CA ILE A 441 17.63 10.29 -11.09
C ILE A 441 16.22 9.90 -11.53
N PRO A 442 15.16 10.53 -10.98
CA PRO A 442 13.80 10.33 -11.46
C PRO A 442 13.64 10.79 -12.91
N VAL A 443 13.13 9.90 -13.77
CA VAL A 443 12.80 10.20 -15.18
C VAL A 443 11.33 10.57 -15.30
N LYS A 444 10.45 9.76 -14.70
CA LYS A 444 9.01 10.00 -14.65
C LYS A 444 8.37 9.25 -13.48
N VAL A 445 7.25 9.76 -13.00
CA VAL A 445 6.42 9.11 -11.98
C VAL A 445 4.98 9.01 -12.46
N LEU A 446 4.27 8.00 -12.00
CA LEU A 446 2.85 7.87 -12.28
C LEU A 446 2.05 8.66 -11.25
N ASP A 447 1.37 9.72 -11.70
CA ASP A 447 0.63 10.60 -10.79
C ASP A 447 -0.49 9.85 -10.05
N THR A 448 -0.86 10.32 -8.87
CA THR A 448 -2.00 9.79 -8.11
C THR A 448 -3.31 10.33 -8.65
N LEU A 449 -4.42 9.79 -8.17
CA LEU A 449 -5.72 10.39 -8.45
C LEU A 449 -5.85 11.74 -7.70
N PRO A 450 -6.48 12.75 -8.30
CA PRO A 450 -6.76 14.01 -7.63
C PRO A 450 -7.54 13.80 -6.32
N VAL A 451 -7.16 14.53 -5.26
CA VAL A 451 -7.77 14.42 -3.93
C VAL A 451 -9.27 14.67 -3.95
N ASP A 452 -9.77 15.54 -4.83
CA ASP A 452 -11.20 15.79 -5.00
C ASP A 452 -11.93 14.61 -5.67
N VAL A 453 -11.26 13.86 -6.55
CA VAL A 453 -11.80 12.61 -7.12
C VAL A 453 -11.83 11.53 -6.04
N LEU A 454 -10.77 11.41 -5.25
CA LEU A 454 -10.69 10.48 -4.13
C LEU A 454 -11.75 10.75 -3.07
N ARG A 455 -11.97 12.01 -2.68
CA ARG A 455 -13.04 12.38 -1.73
C ARG A 455 -14.44 12.12 -2.28
N ARG A 456 -14.64 12.28 -3.60
CA ARG A 456 -15.91 11.95 -4.27
C ARG A 456 -16.18 10.44 -4.29
N ASN A 457 -15.12 9.64 -4.41
CA ASN A 457 -15.21 8.19 -4.39
C ASN A 457 -15.17 7.72 -2.92
N ALA A 458 -16.30 7.30 -2.36
CA ALA A 458 -16.40 6.88 -0.96
C ALA A 458 -15.41 5.77 -0.53
N SER A 459 -14.81 5.06 -1.49
CA SER A 459 -13.69 4.13 -1.28
C SER A 459 -12.88 3.97 -2.57
N LEU A 460 -11.60 3.63 -2.42
CA LEU A 460 -10.77 3.17 -3.52
C LEU A 460 -11.21 1.78 -4.00
N LEU A 461 -11.55 0.86 -3.09
CA LEU A 461 -12.13 -0.44 -3.43
C LEU A 461 -13.45 -0.26 -4.19
N SER A 462 -13.38 -0.44 -5.50
CA SER A 462 -14.43 0.05 -6.40
C SER A 462 -14.54 -0.82 -7.64
N GLU A 463 -15.25 -0.29 -8.65
CA GLU A 463 -15.34 -0.99 -9.92
C GLU A 463 -13.98 -1.14 -10.61
N ARG A 464 -13.11 -0.14 -10.44
CA ARG A 464 -11.84 0.02 -11.16
C ARG A 464 -10.60 -0.41 -10.37
N TRP A 465 -10.62 -0.27 -9.04
CA TRP A 465 -9.44 -0.52 -8.21
C TRP A 465 -9.65 -1.72 -7.28
N GLY A 466 -8.63 -2.57 -7.21
CA GLY A 466 -8.62 -3.81 -6.42
C GLY A 466 -8.02 -3.67 -5.02
N SER A 467 -7.49 -2.50 -4.67
CA SER A 467 -6.91 -2.19 -3.35
C SER A 467 -7.49 -0.89 -2.80
N ASP A 468 -7.36 -0.70 -1.49
CA ASP A 468 -7.60 0.58 -0.82
C ASP A 468 -6.40 1.53 -0.88
N HIS A 469 -5.30 1.10 -1.50
CA HIS A 469 -4.14 1.92 -1.82
C HIS A 469 -3.99 2.13 -3.34
N LEU A 470 -3.31 3.20 -3.72
CA LEU A 470 -2.84 3.41 -5.10
C LEU A 470 -1.38 2.95 -5.21
N ALA A 471 -1.05 2.19 -6.26
CA ALA A 471 0.33 1.79 -6.52
C ALA A 471 1.21 3.03 -6.78
N LEU A 472 2.37 3.15 -6.15
CA LEU A 472 3.36 4.15 -6.53
C LEU A 472 4.25 3.57 -7.61
N VAL A 473 4.43 4.31 -8.71
CA VAL A 473 5.24 3.87 -9.84
C VAL A 473 6.21 4.97 -10.24
N CYS A 474 7.48 4.64 -10.36
CA CYS A 474 8.51 5.57 -10.85
C CYS A 474 9.45 4.86 -11.83
N GLU A 475 9.96 5.63 -12.79
CA GLU A 475 11.08 5.25 -13.64
C GLU A 475 12.29 6.06 -13.21
N LEU A 476 13.38 5.37 -12.86
CA LEU A 476 14.64 5.96 -12.44
C LEU A 476 15.73 5.63 -13.47
N ALA A 477 16.66 6.55 -13.71
CA ALA A 477 17.84 6.35 -14.54
C ALA A 477 19.12 6.41 -13.70
N PHE A 478 20.17 5.69 -14.13
CA PHE A 478 21.50 5.86 -13.54
C PHE A 478 22.11 7.20 -13.99
N ALA A 479 22.59 7.99 -13.03
CA ALA A 479 23.05 9.37 -13.26
C ALA A 479 24.22 9.48 -14.24
N ASP A 480 25.12 8.50 -14.25
CA ASP A 480 26.33 8.50 -15.09
C ASP A 480 26.07 8.14 -16.57
N ASP A 481 24.83 7.83 -16.92
CA ASP A 481 24.39 7.74 -18.31
C ASP A 481 23.94 9.11 -18.86
N CYS A 482 23.64 10.06 -17.99
CA CYS A 482 23.24 11.40 -18.40
C CYS A 482 24.53 12.21 -18.66
N LYS A 483 24.64 12.86 -19.84
CA LYS A 483 25.81 13.70 -20.13
C LYS A 483 25.85 14.82 -19.09
N GLU A 484 27.02 15.05 -18.48
CA GLU A 484 27.24 16.30 -17.74
C GLU A 484 26.88 17.47 -18.69
N PRO A 485 26.11 18.47 -18.22
CA PRO A 485 25.68 19.59 -19.04
C PRO A 485 26.84 20.37 -19.66
#